data_AF-A0A7S4KPN6-F1
#
_entry.id   AF-A0A7S4KPN6-F1
#
_cell.length_a   1.000
_cell.length_b   1.000
_cell.length_c   1.000
_cell.angle_alpha   90.00
_cell.angle_beta   90.00
_cell.angle_gamma   90.00
#
_symmetry.space_group_name_H-M   'P 1'
#
loop_
_entity.id
_entity.type
_entity.pdbx_description
1 polymer ?
#
loop_
_entity_poly.entity_id
_entity_poly.type
_entity_poly.pdbx_seq_one_letter_code
_entity_poly.pdbx_strand_id
1 'polypeptide(L)'
;QRNSAAGQEIERLLLGPGPRMGSNKKKEVIGMEAWQEKLDAVNISKEDLNCLVLNFLVIEGYKDTAEKFAKESCTKADVDLNSIGDRMQIRAAVHHGNIADAIERVNDLNPEILETNVGLLFKLQQQRLIEMIREGKVRGFPLVLELSSLSRSKRR
;
A
#
# COMPACT_ATOMS: atom_id res chain seq x y z
N GLN A 1 -9.27 -69.01 -17.67
CA GLN A 1 -8.29 -67.91 -17.88
C GLN A 1 -8.69 -66.96 -19.02
N ARG A 2 -9.94 -66.46 -19.12
CA ARG A 2 -10.32 -65.51 -20.20
C ARG A 2 -11.13 -64.26 -19.78
N ASN A 3 -11.47 -64.07 -18.50
CA ASN A 3 -12.26 -62.90 -18.06
C ASN A 3 -11.51 -61.87 -17.18
N SER A 4 -10.19 -61.97 -16.98
CA SER A 4 -9.45 -60.99 -16.17
C SER A 4 -8.91 -59.80 -16.98
N ALA A 5 -8.71 -59.95 -18.29
CA ALA A 5 -8.09 -58.93 -19.13
C ALA A 5 -9.11 -57.86 -19.59
N ALA A 6 -10.34 -58.26 -19.89
CA ALA A 6 -11.39 -57.34 -20.35
C ALA A 6 -11.85 -56.37 -19.26
N GLY A 7 -11.82 -56.78 -17.98
CA GLY A 7 -12.20 -55.92 -16.86
C GLY A 7 -11.20 -54.78 -16.61
N GLN A 8 -9.90 -55.02 -16.81
CA GLN A 8 -8.86 -54.01 -16.62
C GLN A 8 -8.81 -52.96 -17.74
N GLU A 9 -9.23 -53.34 -18.96
CA GLU A 9 -9.29 -52.42 -20.10
C GLU A 9 -10.50 -51.47 -20.02
N ILE A 10 -11.63 -51.94 -19.48
CA ILE A 10 -12.84 -51.12 -19.28
C ILE A 10 -12.62 -50.07 -18.18
N GLU A 11 -11.89 -50.41 -17.11
CA GLU A 11 -11.54 -49.46 -16.05
C GLU A 11 -10.61 -48.34 -16.54
N ARG A 12 -9.71 -48.63 -17.50
CA ARG A 12 -8.84 -47.63 -18.17
C ARG A 12 -9.58 -46.71 -19.14
N LEU A 13 -10.68 -47.18 -19.74
CA LEU A 13 -11.45 -46.43 -20.73
C LEU A 13 -12.53 -45.51 -20.11
N LEU A 14 -13.06 -45.85 -18.93
CA LEU A 14 -14.13 -45.09 -18.27
C LEU A 14 -13.62 -44.03 -17.28
N LEU A 15 -12.44 -44.22 -16.69
CA LEU A 15 -11.80 -43.27 -15.79
C LEU A 15 -10.48 -42.84 -16.44
N GLY A 16 -10.52 -41.73 -17.19
CA GLY A 16 -9.31 -41.12 -17.76
C GLY A 16 -8.21 -40.92 -16.70
N PRO A 17 -6.94 -40.65 -17.11
CA PRO A 17 -5.82 -40.59 -16.19
C PRO A 17 -6.15 -39.63 -15.05
N GLY A 18 -6.34 -40.18 -13.84
CA GLY A 18 -6.66 -39.40 -12.65
C GLY A 18 -5.65 -38.27 -12.48
N PRO A 19 -6.05 -37.14 -11.86
CA PRO A 19 -5.17 -36.00 -11.69
C PRO A 19 -3.88 -36.50 -11.05
N ARG A 20 -2.76 -36.31 -11.73
CA ARG A 20 -1.42 -36.59 -11.18
C ARG A 20 -1.35 -35.83 -9.86
N MET A 21 -1.46 -36.57 -8.76
CA MET A 21 -1.24 -36.06 -7.41
C MET A 21 0.04 -35.25 -7.47
N GLY A 22 -0.10 -33.95 -7.19
CA GLY A 22 0.94 -32.95 -7.42
C GLY A 22 2.27 -33.48 -6.90
N SER A 23 3.26 -33.52 -7.78
CA SER A 23 4.64 -33.83 -7.43
C SER A 23 4.97 -33.05 -6.16
N ASN A 24 5.13 -33.75 -5.05
CA ASN A 24 5.56 -33.17 -3.79
C ASN A 24 6.94 -32.58 -4.07
N LYS A 25 6.98 -31.27 -4.39
CA LYS A 25 8.22 -30.55 -4.63
C LYS A 25 8.97 -30.61 -3.30
N LYS A 26 9.89 -31.56 -3.18
CA LYS A 26 10.82 -31.64 -2.04
C LYS A 26 11.39 -30.23 -1.91
N LYS A 27 11.22 -29.60 -0.75
CA LYS A 27 11.80 -28.27 -0.48
C LYS A 27 13.28 -28.37 -0.83
N GLU A 28 13.71 -27.67 -1.87
CA GLU A 28 15.11 -27.57 -2.20
C GLU A 28 15.80 -26.81 -1.08
N VAL A 29 16.49 -27.55 -0.22
CA VAL A 29 17.31 -26.99 0.84
C VAL A 29 18.62 -26.60 0.17
N ILE A 30 18.74 -25.32 -0.17
CA ILE A 30 20.00 -24.74 -0.65
C ILE A 30 20.96 -24.74 0.54
N GLY A 31 22.15 -25.33 0.36
CA GLY A 31 23.21 -25.31 1.38
C GLY A 31 23.77 -23.91 1.59
N MET A 32 24.37 -23.66 2.76
CA MET A 32 24.91 -22.35 3.14
C MET A 32 25.91 -21.79 2.12
N GLU A 33 26.78 -22.64 1.58
CA GLU A 33 27.78 -22.26 0.56
C GLU A 33 27.13 -21.80 -0.75
N ALA A 34 26.16 -22.57 -1.26
CA ALA A 34 25.41 -22.20 -2.46
C ALA A 34 24.50 -20.97 -2.25
N TRP A 35 24.08 -20.68 -1.01
CA TRP A 35 23.43 -19.43 -0.66
C TRP A 35 24.39 -18.24 -0.71
N GLN A 36 25.61 -18.41 -0.18
CA GLN A 36 26.63 -17.38 -0.18
C GLN A 36 27.07 -17.02 -1.61
N GLU A 37 27.29 -18.02 -2.47
CA GLU A 37 27.62 -17.80 -3.89
C GLU A 37 26.51 -17.00 -4.61
N LYS A 38 25.24 -17.32 -4.32
CA LYS A 38 24.11 -16.58 -4.86
C LYS A 38 24.02 -15.14 -4.33
N LEU A 39 24.35 -14.92 -3.06
CA LEU A 39 24.38 -13.58 -2.48
C LEU A 39 25.51 -12.74 -3.08
N ASP A 40 26.70 -13.32 -3.24
CA ASP A 40 27.86 -12.65 -3.83
C ASP A 40 27.63 -12.32 -5.31
N ALA A 41 26.82 -13.11 -6.02
CA ALA A 41 26.40 -12.84 -7.39
C ALA A 41 25.41 -11.66 -7.51
N VAL A 42 24.74 -11.26 -6.42
CA VAL A 42 23.79 -10.15 -6.43
C VAL A 42 24.56 -8.84 -6.21
N ASN A 43 24.72 -8.08 -7.29
CA ASN A 43 25.41 -6.79 -7.24
C ASN A 43 24.41 -5.66 -6.95
N ILE A 44 24.35 -5.19 -5.71
CA ILE A 44 23.56 -4.01 -5.31
C ILE A 44 24.51 -2.83 -5.20
N SER A 45 24.24 -1.74 -5.93
CA SER A 45 25.04 -0.53 -5.82
C SER A 45 24.79 0.16 -4.47
N LYS A 46 25.81 0.85 -3.95
CA LYS A 46 25.68 1.65 -2.73
C LYS A 46 24.67 2.78 -2.93
N GLU A 47 24.61 3.31 -4.15
CA GLU A 47 23.71 4.36 -4.58
C GLU A 47 22.25 3.89 -4.48
N ASP A 48 21.93 2.69 -4.96
CA ASP A 48 20.58 2.12 -4.87
C ASP A 48 20.15 1.91 -3.42
N LEU A 49 21.06 1.42 -2.57
CA LEU A 49 20.80 1.28 -1.14
C LEU A 49 20.53 2.64 -0.47
N ASN A 50 21.34 3.66 -0.79
CA ASN A 50 21.13 5.01 -0.25
C ASN A 50 19.78 5.59 -0.71
N CYS A 51 19.39 5.38 -1.97
CA CYS A 51 18.08 5.78 -2.48
C CYS A 51 16.95 5.09 -1.72
N LEU A 52 17.06 3.79 -1.46
CA LEU A 52 16.06 3.02 -0.71
C LEU A 52 15.93 3.51 0.74
N VAL A 53 17.06 3.72 1.43
CA VAL A 53 17.09 4.23 2.80
C VAL A 53 16.48 5.63 2.84
N LEU A 54 16.88 6.52 1.93
CA LEU A 54 16.32 7.88 1.88
C LEU A 54 14.81 7.86 1.62
N ASN A 55 14.34 7.04 0.69
CA ASN A 55 12.92 6.89 0.41
C ASN A 55 12.14 6.41 1.65
N PHE A 56 12.69 5.44 2.39
CA PHE A 56 12.09 4.98 3.65
C PHE A 56 11.97 6.13 4.67
N LEU A 57 13.03 6.91 4.87
CA LEU A 57 13.01 8.05 5.80
C LEU A 57 11.96 9.10 5.40
N VAL A 58 11.80 9.35 4.10
CA VAL A 58 10.81 10.29 3.57
C VAL A 58 9.38 9.77 3.73
N ILE A 59 9.13 8.48 3.51
CA ILE A 59 7.79 7.87 3.62
C ILE A 59 7.34 7.80 5.08
N GLU A 60 8.23 7.38 5.99
CA GLU A 60 7.90 7.31 7.41
C GLU A 60 7.89 8.69 8.09
N GLY A 61 8.39 9.72 7.41
CA GLY A 61 8.30 11.10 7.85
C GLY A 61 9.41 11.53 8.79
N TYR A 62 10.54 10.83 8.79
CA TYR A 62 11.74 11.19 9.54
C TYR A 62 12.48 12.35 8.85
N LYS A 63 11.89 13.54 8.84
CA LYS A 63 12.40 14.73 8.12
C LYS A 63 13.86 15.05 8.45
N ASP A 64 14.19 15.26 9.72
CA ASP A 64 15.55 15.65 10.13
C ASP A 64 16.60 14.59 9.77
N THR A 65 16.22 13.31 9.88
CA THR A 65 17.08 12.19 9.50
C THR A 65 17.25 12.11 8.00
N ALA A 66 16.17 12.29 7.22
CA ALA A 66 16.21 12.31 5.76
C ALA A 66 17.11 13.45 5.24
N GLU A 67 17.01 14.65 5.81
CA GLU A 67 17.83 15.81 5.43
C GLU A 67 19.32 15.57 5.69
N LYS A 68 19.66 15.07 6.89
CA LYS A 68 21.06 14.74 7.22
C LYS A 68 21.60 13.62 6.35
N PHE A 69 20.81 12.56 6.16
CA PHE A 69 21.19 11.41 5.35
C PHE A 69 21.42 11.82 3.88
N ALA A 70 20.49 12.56 3.28
CA ALA A 70 20.62 13.05 1.90
C ALA A 70 21.90 13.89 1.70
N LYS A 71 22.25 14.72 2.70
CA LYS A 71 23.48 15.52 2.69
C LYS A 71 24.74 14.67 2.78
N GLU A 72 24.75 13.64 3.63
CA GLU A 72 25.89 12.77 3.84
C GLU A 72 26.10 11.76 2.70
N SER A 73 25.01 11.22 2.14
CA SER A 73 25.04 10.22 1.08
C SER A 73 25.12 10.83 -0.32
N CYS A 74 25.06 12.17 -0.43
CA CYS A 74 24.90 12.91 -1.69
C CYS A 74 23.73 12.41 -2.55
N THR A 75 22.69 11.85 -1.91
CA THR A 75 21.52 11.29 -2.59
C THR A 75 20.40 12.32 -2.60
N LYS A 76 19.84 12.60 -3.78
CA LYS A 76 18.72 13.53 -3.92
C LYS A 76 17.41 12.81 -3.61
N ALA A 77 16.58 13.43 -2.77
CA ALA A 77 15.20 13.00 -2.60
C ALA A 77 14.39 13.41 -3.84
N ASP A 78 13.49 12.52 -4.28
CA ASP A 78 12.55 12.79 -5.37
C ASP A 78 11.42 13.75 -4.93
N VAL A 79 11.16 13.81 -3.63
CA VAL A 79 10.10 14.62 -3.04
C VAL A 79 10.70 15.76 -2.23
N ASP A 80 10.05 16.93 -2.26
CA ASP A 80 10.41 18.05 -1.40
C ASP A 80 10.30 17.64 0.09
N LEU A 81 11.44 17.69 0.79
CA LEU A 81 11.54 17.32 2.21
C LEU A 81 10.71 18.25 3.10
N ASN A 82 10.39 19.46 2.65
CA ASN A 82 9.55 20.38 3.40
C ASN A 82 8.10 19.90 3.48
N SER A 83 7.60 19.25 2.42
CA SER A 83 6.24 18.69 2.36
C SER A 83 6.01 17.49 3.29
N ILE A 84 7.08 16.91 3.86
CA ILE A 84 6.99 15.77 4.78
C ILE A 84 6.17 16.15 6.00
N GLY A 85 6.39 17.34 6.56
CA GLY A 85 5.71 17.81 7.76
C GLY A 85 4.19 17.87 7.57
N ASP A 86 3.74 18.42 6.45
CA ASP A 86 2.32 18.55 6.13
C ASP A 86 1.67 17.18 5.93
N ARG A 87 2.35 16.27 5.22
CA ARG A 87 1.88 14.87 5.06
C ARG A 87 1.77 14.14 6.39
N MET A 88 2.70 14.38 7.32
CA MET A 88 2.64 13.80 8.66
C MET A 88 1.48 14.36 9.48
N GLN A 89 1.20 15.67 9.38
CA GLN A 89 0.05 16.27 10.06
C GLN A 89 -1.27 15.72 9.51
N ILE A 90 -1.39 15.55 8.19
CA ILE A 90 -2.56 14.90 7.56
C ILE A 90 -2.70 13.45 8.09
N ARG A 91 -1.62 12.66 8.06
CA ARG A 91 -1.63 11.27 8.56
C ARG A 91 -2.04 11.21 10.03
N ALA A 92 -1.52 12.12 10.85
CA ALA A 92 -1.87 12.22 12.26
C ALA A 92 -3.35 12.56 12.43
N ALA A 93 -3.90 13.56 11.74
CA ALA A 93 -5.31 13.90 11.82
C ALA A 93 -6.23 12.71 11.46
N VAL A 94 -5.86 11.95 10.41
CA VAL A 94 -6.57 10.72 10.04
C VAL A 94 -6.50 9.67 11.15
N HIS A 95 -5.32 9.41 11.70
CA HIS A 95 -5.13 8.41 12.76
C HIS A 95 -5.88 8.75 14.05
N HIS A 96 -6.02 10.04 14.39
CA HIS A 96 -6.77 10.49 15.57
C HIS A 96 -8.28 10.51 15.35
N GLY A 97 -8.79 10.23 14.14
CA GLY A 97 -10.22 10.33 13.81
C GLY A 97 -10.70 11.76 13.51
N ASN A 98 -9.79 12.73 13.45
CA ASN A 98 -10.10 14.13 13.11
C ASN A 98 -10.21 14.31 11.59
N ILE A 99 -11.15 13.62 10.96
CA ILE A 99 -11.24 13.54 9.49
C ILE A 99 -11.59 14.89 8.84
N ALA A 100 -12.33 15.76 9.53
CA ALA A 100 -12.63 17.09 9.02
C ALA A 100 -11.36 17.94 8.84
N ASP A 101 -10.49 17.97 9.86
CA ASP A 101 -9.18 18.64 9.81
C ASP A 101 -8.26 18.00 8.76
N ALA A 102 -8.29 16.67 8.63
CA ALA A 102 -7.53 15.98 7.58
C ALA A 102 -7.96 16.43 6.17
N ILE A 103 -9.27 16.56 5.90
CA ILE A 103 -9.79 17.01 4.59
C ILE A 103 -9.36 18.45 4.28
N GLU A 104 -9.43 19.35 5.26
CA GLU A 104 -9.00 20.74 5.12
C GLU A 104 -7.52 20.81 4.75
N ARG A 105 -6.66 20.16 5.53
CA ARG A 105 -5.21 20.12 5.30
C ARG A 105 -4.82 19.49 3.95
N VAL A 106 -5.55 18.46 3.52
CA VAL A 106 -5.33 17.85 2.19
C VAL A 106 -5.62 18.85 1.09
N ASN A 107 -6.71 19.62 1.19
CA ASN A 107 -7.03 20.67 0.22
C ASN A 107 -6.03 21.84 0.26
N ASP A 108 -5.53 22.21 1.44
CA ASP A 108 -4.51 23.25 1.57
C ASP A 108 -3.18 22.83 0.94
N LEU A 109 -2.81 21.55 1.09
CA LEU A 109 -1.58 20.99 0.51
C LEU A 109 -1.70 20.74 -1.00
N ASN A 110 -2.84 20.23 -1.46
CA ASN A 110 -3.12 20.00 -2.87
C ASN A 110 -4.62 20.16 -3.17
N PRO A 111 -5.06 21.35 -3.64
CA PRO A 111 -6.48 21.65 -3.86
C PRO A 111 -7.18 20.71 -4.86
N GLU A 112 -6.44 20.13 -5.79
CA GLU A 112 -7.01 19.32 -6.89
C GLU A 112 -7.08 17.82 -6.54
N ILE A 113 -6.44 17.36 -5.46
CA ILE A 113 -6.32 15.93 -5.18
C ILE A 113 -7.67 15.27 -4.86
N LEU A 114 -8.56 15.98 -4.17
CA LEU A 114 -9.90 15.49 -3.84
C LEU A 114 -10.88 15.65 -5.02
N GLU A 115 -10.62 16.59 -5.92
CA GLU A 115 -11.41 16.77 -7.15
C GLU A 115 -11.07 15.70 -8.19
N THR A 116 -9.78 15.36 -8.31
CA THR A 116 -9.28 14.37 -9.28
C THR A 116 -9.48 12.94 -8.77
N ASN A 117 -9.40 12.71 -7.46
CA ASN A 117 -9.58 11.40 -6.84
C ASN A 117 -10.86 11.32 -6.00
N VAL A 118 -12.00 11.19 -6.70
CA VAL A 118 -13.32 11.05 -6.07
C VAL A 118 -13.39 9.83 -5.14
N GLY A 119 -12.64 8.76 -5.45
CA GLY A 119 -12.57 7.57 -4.60
C GLY A 119 -11.93 7.82 -3.23
N LEU A 120 -10.88 8.66 -3.18
CA LEU A 120 -10.26 9.10 -1.94
C LEU A 120 -11.22 9.97 -1.12
N LEU A 121 -11.89 10.93 -1.77
CA LEU A 121 -12.88 11.79 -1.12
C LEU A 121 -14.01 10.95 -0.51
N PHE A 122 -14.53 9.96 -1.24
CA PHE A 122 -15.56 9.07 -0.72
C PHE A 122 -15.10 8.31 0.53
N LYS A 123 -13.89 7.76 0.54
CA LYS A 123 -13.33 7.06 1.72
C LYS A 123 -13.17 7.98 2.91
N LEU A 124 -12.71 9.22 2.70
CA LEU A 124 -12.60 10.22 3.77
C LEU A 124 -13.98 10.57 4.34
N GLN A 125 -15.00 10.77 3.49
CA GLN A 125 -16.37 11.01 3.98
C GLN A 125 -16.94 9.80 4.72
N GLN A 126 -16.69 8.59 4.23
CA GLN A 126 -17.07 7.35 4.92
C GLN A 126 -16.41 7.24 6.29
N GLN A 127 -15.11 7.54 6.41
CA GLN A 127 -14.43 7.53 7.71
C GLN A 127 -15.01 8.59 8.64
N ARG A 128 -15.24 9.81 8.13
CA ARG A 128 -15.88 10.88 8.91
C ARG A 128 -17.23 10.45 9.47
N LEU A 129 -18.03 9.73 8.67
CA LEU A 129 -19.29 9.14 9.12
C LEU A 129 -19.09 8.14 10.26
N ILE A 130 -18.14 7.22 10.12
CA ILE A 130 -17.82 6.24 11.16
C ILE A 130 -17.45 6.94 12.47
N GLU A 131 -16.62 7.99 12.43
CA GLU A 131 -16.25 8.75 13.62
C GLU A 131 -17.46 9.47 14.26
N MET A 132 -18.34 10.09 13.46
CA MET A 132 -19.57 10.70 13.99
C MET A 132 -20.50 9.69 14.68
N ILE A 133 -20.58 8.46 14.16
CA ILE A 133 -21.35 7.37 14.78
C ILE A 133 -20.73 6.97 16.11
N ARG A 134 -19.39 6.81 16.15
CA ARG A 134 -18.65 6.48 17.38
C ARG A 134 -18.85 7.53 18.49
N GLU A 135 -18.98 8.81 18.11
CA GLU A 135 -19.24 9.92 19.03
C GLU A 135 -20.73 10.12 19.37
N GLY A 136 -21.65 9.34 18.76
CA GLY A 136 -23.09 9.49 18.98
C GLY A 136 -23.71 10.73 18.33
N LYS A 137 -22.99 11.44 17.44
CA LYS A 137 -23.42 12.68 16.78
C LYS A 137 -24.28 12.42 15.53
N VAL A 138 -25.31 11.57 15.67
CA VAL A 138 -26.13 11.07 14.55
C VAL A 138 -27.11 12.12 13.99
N ARG A 139 -27.26 13.29 14.62
CA ARG A 139 -28.17 14.36 14.14
C ARG A 139 -27.48 15.50 13.39
N GLY A 140 -26.15 15.52 13.38
CA GLY A 140 -25.36 16.62 12.80
C GLY A 140 -24.89 16.39 11.37
N PHE A 141 -25.46 15.41 10.65
CA PHE A 141 -25.05 15.07 9.28
C PHE A 141 -25.20 16.28 8.35
N PRO A 142 -24.10 16.86 7.85
CA PRO A 142 -24.19 17.70 6.68
C PRO A 142 -24.52 16.74 5.53
N LEU A 143 -25.71 16.90 4.96
CA LEU A 143 -26.05 16.24 3.70
C LEU A 143 -24.91 16.50 2.71
N VAL A 144 -24.53 15.47 1.95
CA VAL A 144 -23.43 15.48 0.95
C VAL A 144 -23.46 16.71 0.03
N LEU A 145 -24.62 17.37 -0.09
CA LEU A 145 -24.85 18.59 -0.85
C LEU A 145 -24.09 19.84 -0.35
N GLU A 146 -23.72 19.93 0.93
CA GLU A 146 -23.01 21.11 1.47
C GLU A 146 -21.51 21.11 1.12
N LEU A 147 -20.89 19.94 0.91
CA LEU A 147 -19.46 19.86 0.63
C LEU A 147 -19.11 20.27 -0.80
N SER A 148 -20.02 20.06 -1.75
CA SER A 148 -19.94 20.65 -3.10
C SER A 148 -20.04 22.18 -3.09
N SER A 149 -20.68 22.76 -2.08
CA SER A 149 -20.79 24.21 -1.91
C SER A 149 -19.52 24.81 -1.30
N LEU A 150 -18.81 24.06 -0.45
CA LEU A 150 -17.56 24.51 0.16
C LEU A 150 -16.40 24.63 -0.85
N SER A 151 -16.31 23.71 -1.84
CA SER A 151 -15.36 23.83 -2.97
C SER A 151 -15.67 25.03 -3.88
N ARG A 152 -16.94 25.45 -3.99
CA ARG A 152 -17.32 26.64 -4.79
C ARG A 152 -17.15 27.97 -4.05
N SER A 153 -17.28 27.98 -2.72
CA SER A 153 -17.29 29.22 -1.94
C SER A 153 -15.91 29.86 -1.71
N LYS A 154 -14.80 29.19 -2.08
CA LYS A 154 -13.44 29.75 -1.94
C LYS A 154 -12.85 30.28 -3.25
N ARG A 155 -13.66 30.36 -4.33
CA ARG A 155 -13.34 31.04 -5.60
C ARG A 155 -13.83 32.50 -5.66
N ARG A 156 -13.98 33.17 -4.53
CA ARG A 156 -14.27 34.62 -4.46
C ARG A 156 -13.34 35.31 -3.50
#